data_AF-A0A376JB51-F1
#
_entry.id   AF-A0A376JB51-F1
#
_cell.length_a   1.000
_cell.length_b   1.000
_cell.length_c   1.000
_cell.angle_alpha   90.00
_cell.angle_beta   90.00
_cell.angle_gamma   90.00
#
_symmetry.space_group_name_H-M   'P 1'
#
loop_
_entity.id
_entity.type
_entity.pdbx_description
1 polymer ?
#
loop_
_entity_poly.entity_id
_entity_poly.type
_entity_poly.pdbx_seq_one_letter_code
_entity_poly.pdbx_strand_id
1 'polypeptide(L)'
;MGFAPSHEEDYTRQTRGMYLAGLYHRAGKGEINELVNLPDVVGMEIAINGEVFALSRETWQRELDFASGELRRNVVWCTSNGARYTIVSRRFVSADQLPLIALEITITPLDADASVLISTGIDATQTNHGRQHLDETQVRGVWSAFDAGDLYHSGWTQ
;
A
#
# COMPACT_ATOMS: atom_id res chain seq x y z
N MET A 1 6.50 12.41 9.50
CA MET A 1 6.09 12.00 8.13
C MET A 1 4.59 11.74 8.15
N GLY A 2 3.89 11.95 7.06
CA GLY A 2 2.45 11.71 6.94
C GLY A 2 2.13 10.92 5.69
N PHE A 3 1.06 10.12 5.76
CA PHE A 3 0.60 9.29 4.66
C PHE A 3 -0.90 9.48 4.48
N ALA A 4 -1.35 9.65 3.24
CA ALA A 4 -2.77 9.71 2.93
C ALA A 4 -3.41 8.34 3.20
N PRO A 5 -4.67 8.27 3.66
CA PRO A 5 -5.37 7.01 3.83
C PRO A 5 -5.88 6.50 2.46
N SER A 6 -5.00 6.29 1.48
CA SER A 6 -5.32 5.57 0.23
C SER A 6 -5.42 4.06 0.46
N HIS A 7 -6.05 3.32 -0.45
CA HIS A 7 -5.89 1.87 -0.49
C HIS A 7 -4.50 1.50 -1.00
N GLU A 8 -4.07 0.28 -0.69
CA GLU A 8 -2.85 -0.31 -1.23
C GLU A 8 -2.97 -0.53 -2.75
N GLU A 9 -4.16 -0.91 -3.22
CA GLU A 9 -4.48 -1.11 -4.64
C GLU A 9 -4.87 0.20 -5.34
N ASP A 10 -4.69 0.25 -6.66
CA ASP A 10 -5.06 1.40 -7.46
C ASP A 10 -6.54 1.42 -7.81
N TYR A 11 -7.20 2.54 -7.50
CA TYR A 11 -8.58 2.80 -7.85
C TYR A 11 -8.73 4.10 -8.63
N THR A 12 -9.75 4.14 -9.50
CA THR A 12 -10.09 5.34 -10.27
C THR A 12 -10.34 6.52 -9.33
N ARG A 13 -9.62 7.63 -9.57
CA ARG A 13 -9.65 8.88 -8.75
C ARG A 13 -9.10 8.73 -7.33
N GLN A 14 -8.37 7.65 -7.01
CA GLN A 14 -7.61 7.59 -5.77
C GLN A 14 -6.51 8.65 -5.77
N THR A 15 -6.32 9.33 -4.64
CA THR A 15 -5.17 10.23 -4.43
C THR A 15 -4.20 9.56 -3.47
N ARG A 16 -2.99 9.30 -3.96
CA ARG A 16 -1.85 8.86 -3.16
C ARG A 16 -1.16 10.09 -2.56
N GLY A 17 -0.58 9.94 -1.37
CA GLY A 17 0.06 11.06 -0.69
C GLY A 17 1.05 10.59 0.35
N MET A 18 2.31 10.96 0.20
CA MET A 18 3.35 10.79 1.23
C MET A 18 4.08 12.11 1.44
N TYR A 19 4.24 12.53 2.70
CA TYR A 19 4.80 13.85 3.00
C TYR A 19 5.79 13.81 4.15
N LEU A 20 6.89 14.55 4.01
CA LEU A 20 7.88 14.74 5.09
C LEU A 20 7.85 16.19 5.55
N ALA A 21 7.60 16.39 6.85
CA ALA A 21 7.58 17.72 7.44
C ALA A 21 8.92 18.43 7.19
N GLY A 22 8.85 19.70 6.75
CA GLY A 22 10.04 20.49 6.42
C GLY A 22 10.54 20.33 4.98
N LEU A 23 10.03 19.36 4.21
CA LEU A 23 10.42 19.18 2.80
C LEU A 23 9.49 19.97 1.88
N TYR A 24 9.87 21.22 1.62
CA TYR A 24 9.17 22.12 0.70
C TYR A 24 10.00 22.33 -0.56
N HIS A 25 9.33 22.41 -1.70
CA HIS A 25 9.96 22.73 -2.96
C HIS A 25 9.07 23.63 -3.81
N ARG A 26 9.71 24.45 -4.65
CA ARG A 26 9.05 25.27 -5.65
C ARG A 26 9.38 24.68 -7.02
N ALA A 27 8.38 24.07 -7.67
CA ALA A 27 8.55 23.35 -8.94
C ALA A 27 9.04 24.22 -10.10
N GLY A 28 8.88 25.55 -10.04
CA GLY A 28 9.32 26.45 -11.11
C GLY A 28 9.36 27.92 -10.72
N LYS A 29 9.92 28.74 -11.61
CA LYS A 29 9.95 30.20 -11.41
C LYS A 29 8.53 30.76 -11.43
N GLY A 30 8.14 31.47 -10.37
CA GLY A 30 6.79 32.07 -10.25
C GLY A 30 5.75 31.16 -9.58
N GLU A 31 6.10 29.89 -9.33
CA GLU A 31 5.26 28.99 -8.54
C GLU A 31 5.43 29.24 -7.03
N ILE A 32 4.45 28.78 -6.26
CA ILE A 32 4.51 28.82 -4.80
C ILE A 32 5.41 27.71 -4.26
N ASN A 33 5.89 27.90 -3.03
CA ASN A 33 6.59 26.84 -2.30
C ASN A 33 5.54 25.95 -1.64
N GLU A 34 5.58 24.65 -1.90
CA GLU A 34 4.60 23.70 -1.37
C GLU A 34 5.27 22.43 -0.81
N LEU A 35 4.54 21.72 0.04
CA LEU A 35 5.01 20.49 0.66
C LEU A 35 5.05 19.39 -0.40
N VAL A 36 6.21 18.77 -0.62
CA VAL A 36 6.40 17.80 -1.71
C VAL A 36 5.64 16.50 -1.43
N ASN A 37 4.81 16.07 -2.39
CA ASN A 37 4.29 14.71 -2.44
C ASN A 37 5.42 13.76 -2.87
N LEU A 38 5.86 12.94 -1.93
CA LEU A 38 6.94 11.98 -2.09
C LEU A 38 6.48 10.75 -2.88
N PRO A 39 7.43 9.92 -3.36
CA PRO A 39 7.10 8.67 -4.04
C PRO A 39 6.15 7.80 -3.22
N ASP A 40 5.20 7.14 -3.89
CA ASP A 40 4.32 6.16 -3.25
C ASP A 40 5.11 4.86 -3.00
N VAL A 41 5.02 4.34 -1.78
CA VAL A 41 5.71 3.14 -1.32
C VAL A 41 4.76 2.04 -0.84
N VAL A 42 3.44 2.27 -0.88
CA VAL A 42 2.43 1.27 -0.46
C VAL A 42 1.61 0.73 -1.63
N GLY A 43 1.82 1.26 -2.83
CA GLY A 43 1.16 0.81 -4.06
C GLY A 43 1.49 -0.63 -4.40
N MET A 44 0.45 -1.46 -4.53
CA MET A 44 0.58 -2.85 -4.95
C MET A 44 -0.63 -3.36 -5.73
N GLU A 45 -0.40 -4.41 -6.52
CA GLU A 45 -1.41 -5.26 -7.13
C GLU A 45 -1.32 -6.65 -6.48
N ILE A 46 -2.47 -7.18 -6.05
CA ILE A 46 -2.58 -8.52 -5.47
C ILE A 46 -3.38 -9.36 -6.45
N ALA A 47 -2.85 -10.51 -6.87
CA ALA A 47 -3.59 -11.51 -7.61
C ALA A 47 -3.62 -12.83 -6.84
N ILE A 48 -4.80 -13.43 -6.70
CA ILE A 48 -4.99 -14.72 -6.05
C ILE A 48 -5.53 -15.69 -7.11
N ASN A 49 -4.84 -16.81 -7.31
CA ASN A 49 -5.15 -17.81 -8.33
C ASN A 49 -5.30 -17.21 -9.74
N GLY A 50 -4.51 -16.19 -10.05
CA GLY A 50 -4.50 -15.48 -11.34
C GLY A 50 -5.58 -14.41 -11.51
N GLU A 51 -6.45 -14.21 -10.53
CA GLU A 51 -7.46 -13.14 -10.55
C GLU A 51 -7.00 -11.94 -9.71
N VAL A 52 -6.99 -10.75 -10.30
CA VAL A 52 -6.56 -9.52 -9.62
C VAL A 52 -7.63 -9.08 -8.63
N PHE A 53 -7.23 -8.91 -7.38
CA PHE A 53 -8.07 -8.34 -6.34
C PHE A 53 -8.43 -6.91 -6.69
N ALA A 54 -9.73 -6.64 -6.76
CA ALA A 54 -10.29 -5.30 -6.88
C ALA A 54 -11.56 -5.23 -6.05
N LEU A 55 -11.68 -4.20 -5.21
CA LEU A 55 -12.89 -3.95 -4.45
C LEU A 55 -14.03 -3.53 -5.39
N SER A 56 -15.16 -4.25 -5.31
CA SER A 56 -16.35 -4.06 -6.12
C SER A 56 -17.62 -4.00 -5.27
N ARG A 57 -18.09 -5.14 -4.74
CA ARG A 57 -19.35 -5.32 -4.01
C ARG A 57 -19.17 -6.05 -2.68
N GLU A 58 -17.92 -6.33 -2.32
CA GLU A 58 -17.54 -7.08 -1.14
C GLU A 58 -17.91 -6.31 0.12
N THR A 59 -18.15 -7.05 1.21
CA THR A 59 -18.22 -6.45 2.54
C THR A 59 -16.80 -6.20 3.03
N TRP A 60 -16.53 -4.98 3.47
CA TRP A 60 -15.25 -4.60 4.03
C TRP A 60 -15.43 -3.62 5.19
N GLN A 61 -14.44 -3.64 6.08
CA GLN A 61 -14.32 -2.69 7.19
C GLN A 61 -12.96 -2.02 7.10
N ARG A 62 -12.93 -0.75 7.49
CA ARG A 62 -11.70 0.02 7.64
C ARG A 62 -11.77 0.91 8.86
N GLU A 63 -10.70 0.90 9.64
CA GLU A 63 -10.62 1.61 10.91
C GLU A 63 -9.24 2.25 11.07
N LEU A 64 -9.21 3.42 11.71
CA LEU A 64 -8.00 4.04 12.22
C LEU A 64 -8.05 3.92 13.75
N ASP A 65 -7.11 3.19 14.31
CA ASP A 65 -6.90 3.14 15.74
C ASP A 65 -6.12 4.39 16.17
N PHE A 66 -6.78 5.30 16.90
CA PHE A 66 -6.16 6.55 17.36
C PHE A 66 -5.10 6.35 18.45
N ALA A 67 -5.13 5.23 19.19
CA ALA A 67 -4.17 4.96 20.24
C ALA A 67 -2.84 4.49 19.65
N SER A 68 -2.89 3.63 18.64
CA SER A 68 -1.70 3.10 17.96
C SER A 68 -1.29 3.87 16.70
N GLY A 69 -2.20 4.65 16.11
CA GLY A 69 -2.01 5.27 14.80
C GLY A 69 -2.09 4.29 13.64
N GLU A 70 -2.53 3.05 13.87
CA GLU A 70 -2.60 1.99 12.87
C GLU A 70 -3.90 2.09 12.06
N LEU A 71 -3.76 2.10 10.74
CA LEU A 71 -4.87 1.93 9.81
C LEU A 71 -5.02 0.44 9.50
N ARG A 72 -6.22 -0.10 9.74
CA ARG A 72 -6.57 -1.49 9.43
C ARG A 72 -7.67 -1.56 8.39
N ARG A 73 -7.58 -2.54 7.51
CA ARG A 73 -8.65 -2.90 6.56
C ARG A 73 -8.85 -4.41 6.59
N ASN A 74 -10.10 -4.85 6.54
CA ASN A 74 -10.47 -6.25 6.39
C ASN A 74 -11.50 -6.36 5.26
N VAL A 75 -11.24 -7.24 4.30
CA VAL A 75 -12.11 -7.54 3.16
C VAL A 75 -12.34 -9.04 3.08
N VAL A 76 -13.59 -9.46 2.90
CA VAL A 76 -13.88 -10.82 2.40
C VAL A 76 -14.12 -10.72 0.91
N TRP A 77 -13.13 -11.15 0.14
CA TRP A 77 -13.16 -11.12 -1.32
C TRP A 77 -13.60 -12.45 -1.89
N CYS A 78 -14.37 -12.39 -2.97
CA CYS A 78 -14.90 -13.55 -3.67
C CYS A 78 -14.43 -13.48 -5.12
N THR A 79 -13.71 -14.50 -5.57
CA THR A 79 -13.29 -14.62 -6.96
C THR A 79 -14.49 -14.89 -7.88
N SER A 80 -14.28 -14.72 -9.17
CA SER A 80 -15.25 -15.01 -10.24
C SER A 80 -15.82 -16.43 -10.21
N ASN A 81 -15.06 -17.41 -9.70
CA ASN A 81 -15.49 -18.80 -9.53
C ASN A 81 -16.16 -19.10 -8.17
N GLY A 82 -16.33 -18.09 -7.31
CA GLY A 82 -17.03 -18.21 -6.03
C GLY A 82 -16.18 -18.56 -4.81
N ALA A 83 -14.87 -18.79 -4.96
CA ALA A 83 -13.99 -19.03 -3.82
C ALA A 83 -13.72 -17.75 -3.02
N ARG A 84 -13.73 -17.83 -1.69
CA ARG A 84 -13.53 -16.65 -0.83
C ARG A 84 -12.19 -16.65 -0.11
N TYR A 85 -11.70 -15.44 0.12
CA TYR A 85 -10.45 -15.13 0.82
C TYR A 85 -10.67 -13.93 1.74
N THR A 86 -10.11 -13.97 2.94
CA THR A 86 -9.99 -12.78 3.78
C THR A 86 -8.66 -12.08 3.46
N ILE A 87 -8.73 -10.77 3.21
CA ILE A 87 -7.57 -9.92 2.97
C ILE A 87 -7.55 -8.85 4.06
N VAL A 88 -6.54 -8.89 4.90
CA VAL A 88 -6.33 -7.93 5.99
C VAL A 88 -5.09 -7.11 5.71
N SER A 89 -5.22 -5.78 5.67
CA SER A 89 -4.08 -4.86 5.64
C SER A 89 -3.97 -4.08 6.95
N ARG A 90 -2.74 -3.88 7.42
CA ARG A 90 -2.41 -3.06 8.59
C ARG A 90 -1.20 -2.20 8.27
N ARG A 91 -1.28 -0.90 8.53
CA ARG A 91 -0.13 -0.01 8.34
C ARG A 91 -0.09 1.14 9.31
N PHE A 92 1.12 1.58 9.60
CA PHE A 92 1.37 2.76 10.43
C PHE A 92 2.68 3.45 10.03
N VAL A 93 2.81 4.71 10.46
CA VAL A 93 4.08 5.44 10.45
C VAL A 93 4.62 5.41 11.87
N SER A 94 5.84 4.93 12.07
CA SER A 94 6.41 4.80 13.41
C SER A 94 6.64 6.17 14.04
N ALA A 95 6.14 6.36 15.27
CA ALA A 95 6.44 7.54 16.07
C ALA A 95 7.83 7.47 16.73
N ASP A 96 8.31 6.25 17.01
CA ASP A 96 9.56 6.01 17.73
C ASP A 96 10.79 5.92 16.79
N GLN A 97 10.59 5.47 15.56
CA GLN A 97 11.64 5.30 14.55
C GLN A 97 11.29 6.05 13.28
N LEU A 98 11.75 7.29 13.17
CA LEU A 98 11.54 8.09 11.96
C LEU A 98 12.74 7.95 11.00
N PRO A 99 12.53 7.77 9.68
CA PRO A 99 11.27 7.71 8.95
C PRO A 99 10.83 6.27 8.57
N LEU A 100 10.34 5.48 9.53
CA LEU A 100 9.84 4.12 9.25
C LEU A 100 8.34 4.11 8.94
N ILE A 101 7.97 3.41 7.87
CA ILE A 101 6.60 2.99 7.54
C ILE A 101 6.59 1.47 7.54
N ALA A 102 5.57 0.87 8.14
CA ALA A 102 5.34 -0.56 8.10
C ALA A 102 3.96 -0.86 7.51
N LEU A 103 3.89 -1.90 6.69
CA LEU A 103 2.67 -2.44 6.10
C LEU A 103 2.72 -3.96 6.20
N GLU A 104 1.66 -4.55 6.73
CA GLU A 104 1.43 -5.99 6.78
C GLU A 104 0.19 -6.31 5.95
N ILE A 105 0.29 -7.34 5.11
CA ILE A 105 -0.83 -7.92 4.36
C ILE A 105 -0.95 -9.39 4.76
N THR A 106 -2.13 -9.79 5.24
CA THR A 106 -2.47 -11.18 5.51
C THR A 106 -3.58 -11.61 4.56
N ILE A 107 -3.34 -12.69 3.82
CA ILE A 107 -4.33 -13.30 2.93
C ILE A 107 -4.64 -14.70 3.48
N THR A 108 -5.91 -14.94 3.79
CA THR A 108 -6.37 -16.20 4.37
C THR A 108 -7.39 -16.86 3.45
N PRO A 109 -7.11 -18.05 2.89
CA PRO A 109 -8.11 -18.80 2.15
C PRO A 109 -9.27 -19.23 3.06
N LEU A 110 -10.51 -19.07 2.58
CA LEU A 110 -11.70 -19.53 3.31
C LEU A 110 -12.28 -20.81 2.69
N ASP A 111 -12.27 -20.92 1.36
CA ASP A 111 -12.92 -22.03 0.64
C ASP A 111 -11.96 -22.84 -0.25
N ALA A 112 -10.81 -22.28 -0.65
CA ALA A 112 -9.87 -22.92 -1.56
C ALA A 112 -8.43 -22.42 -1.34
N ASP A 113 -7.44 -23.24 -1.71
CA ASP A 113 -6.03 -22.88 -1.62
C ASP A 113 -5.70 -21.59 -2.39
N ALA A 114 -4.73 -20.83 -1.89
CA ALA A 114 -4.33 -19.55 -2.44
C ALA A 114 -2.92 -19.61 -3.05
N SER A 115 -2.81 -19.42 -4.36
CA SER A 115 -1.58 -19.01 -5.03
C SER A 115 -1.58 -17.49 -5.14
N VAL A 116 -0.61 -16.81 -4.52
CA VAL A 116 -0.63 -15.34 -4.39
C VAL A 116 0.55 -14.72 -5.13
N LEU A 117 0.23 -13.76 -6.00
CA LEU A 117 1.21 -12.87 -6.63
C LEU A 117 0.99 -11.45 -6.08
N ILE A 118 2.07 -10.83 -5.57
CA ILE A 118 2.06 -9.43 -5.14
C ILE A 118 3.08 -8.66 -5.98
N SER A 119 2.59 -7.72 -6.78
CA SER A 119 3.42 -6.76 -7.52
C SER A 119 3.42 -5.44 -6.77
N THR A 120 4.57 -4.95 -6.33
CA THR A 120 4.69 -3.74 -5.49
C THR A 120 5.94 -2.96 -5.86
N GLY A 121 5.98 -1.67 -5.55
CA GLY A 121 7.18 -0.89 -5.87
C GLY A 121 7.18 0.50 -5.29
N ILE A 122 8.18 1.27 -5.70
CA ILE A 122 8.29 2.68 -5.43
C ILE A 122 7.87 3.42 -6.69
N ASP A 123 6.79 4.17 -6.60
CA ASP A 123 6.30 5.04 -7.67
C ASP A 123 6.73 6.48 -7.42
N ALA A 124 7.81 6.92 -8.08
CA ALA A 124 8.31 8.29 -7.99
C ALA A 124 7.63 9.26 -8.98
N THR A 125 6.55 8.85 -9.65
CA THR A 125 5.79 9.71 -10.59
C THR A 125 4.70 10.55 -9.91
N GLN A 126 4.70 10.58 -8.58
CA GLN A 126 3.76 11.36 -7.78
C GLN A 126 3.96 12.86 -8.00
N THR A 127 2.84 13.59 -8.11
CA THR A 127 2.81 15.04 -8.34
C THR A 127 2.04 15.78 -7.25
N ASN A 128 2.28 17.09 -7.17
CA ASN A 128 1.40 18.03 -6.47
C ASN A 128 0.51 18.73 -7.49
N HIS A 129 -0.78 18.36 -7.56
CA HIS A 129 -1.73 18.99 -8.49
C HIS A 129 -1.23 19.02 -9.95
N GLY A 130 -0.53 17.97 -10.40
CA GLY A 130 0.06 17.88 -11.73
C GLY A 130 1.44 18.54 -11.89
N ARG A 131 2.02 19.10 -10.82
CA ARG A 131 3.39 19.62 -10.80
C ARG A 131 4.36 18.57 -10.29
N GLN A 132 5.43 18.37 -11.05
CA GLN A 132 6.52 17.46 -10.68
C GLN A 132 7.55 18.21 -9.81
N HIS A 133 7.91 17.61 -8.67
CA HIS A 133 8.91 18.18 -7.75
C HIS A 133 10.19 17.37 -7.65
N LEU A 134 10.18 16.12 -8.11
CA LEU A 134 11.30 15.18 -8.05
C LEU A 134 11.59 14.66 -9.47
N ASP A 135 12.85 14.39 -9.79
CA ASP A 135 13.17 13.71 -11.04
C ASP A 135 12.65 12.27 -10.99
N GLU A 136 11.93 11.85 -12.03
CA GLU A 136 11.23 10.58 -12.05
C GLU A 136 12.20 9.39 -12.14
N THR A 137 11.99 8.39 -11.29
CA THR A 137 12.58 7.05 -11.44
C THR A 137 11.62 6.02 -10.87
N GLN A 138 11.13 5.09 -11.68
CA GLN A 138 10.22 4.03 -11.21
C GLN A 138 11.00 2.75 -10.93
N VAL A 139 10.78 2.17 -9.75
CA VAL A 139 11.35 0.87 -9.37
C VAL A 139 10.22 -0.07 -8.98
N ARG A 140 10.03 -1.16 -9.73
CA ARG A 140 9.01 -2.18 -9.47
C ARG A 140 9.66 -3.50 -9.08
N GLY A 141 9.13 -4.14 -8.04
CA GLY A 141 9.45 -5.51 -7.64
C GLY A 141 8.24 -6.42 -7.79
N VAL A 142 8.48 -7.70 -8.06
CA VAL A 142 7.41 -8.71 -8.11
C VAL A 142 7.78 -9.81 -7.13
N TRP A 143 6.84 -10.15 -6.25
CA TRP A 143 6.98 -11.21 -5.26
C TRP A 143 5.91 -12.25 -5.49
N SER A 144 6.32 -13.52 -5.49
CA SER A 144 5.40 -14.65 -5.57
C SER A 144 5.46 -15.41 -4.25
N ALA A 145 4.30 -15.63 -3.61
CA ALA A 145 4.18 -16.45 -2.42
C ALA A 145 3.42 -17.73 -2.78
N PHE A 146 4.00 -18.88 -2.46
CA PHE A 146 3.37 -20.19 -2.62
C PHE A 146 3.24 -20.82 -1.23
N ASP A 147 2.01 -21.23 -0.92
CA ASP A 147 1.60 -22.05 0.22
C ASP A 147 1.28 -21.34 1.56
N ALA A 148 0.13 -21.72 2.13
CA ALA A 148 -0.34 -21.38 3.47
C ALA A 148 0.09 -22.51 4.42
N GLY A 149 1.41 -22.71 4.53
CA GLY A 149 2.03 -23.68 5.43
C GLY A 149 3.32 -23.11 5.97
N ASP A 150 3.28 -22.61 7.21
CA ASP A 150 4.40 -22.23 8.06
C ASP A 150 5.50 -21.35 7.45
N LEU A 151 5.39 -20.03 7.64
CA LEU A 151 6.54 -19.14 7.61
C LEU A 151 6.61 -18.28 8.88
N TYR A 152 6.97 -18.93 9.99
CA TYR A 152 7.89 -18.29 10.93
C TYR A 152 9.28 -18.34 10.30
N HIS A 153 9.78 -17.20 9.84
CA HIS A 153 11.22 -17.02 9.65
C HIS A 153 11.68 -15.78 10.41
N SER A 154 12.30 -16.06 11.56
CA SER A 154 13.21 -15.19 12.28
C SER A 154 14.43 -14.88 11.41
N GLY A 155 14.80 -13.61 11.26
CA GLY A 155 16.05 -13.27 10.58
C GLY A 155 16.26 -11.79 10.30
N TRP A 156 16.30 -10.94 11.34
CA TRP A 156 16.93 -9.62 11.24
C TRP A 156 18.27 -9.64 12.01
N THR A 157 19.36 -9.87 11.28
CA THR A 157 20.75 -9.54 11.60
C THR A 157 21.47 -9.55 10.23
N GLN A 158 22.25 -8.55 9.80
CA GLN A 158 22.89 -7.38 10.41
C GLN A 158 22.72 -6.16 9.48
#